data_AF-A0A7C8IFP1-F1
#
_entry.id   AF-A0A7C8IFP1-F1
#
_cell.length_a   1.000
_cell.length_b   1.000
_cell.length_c   1.000
_cell.angle_alpha   90.00
_cell.angle_beta   90.00
_cell.angle_gamma   90.00
#
_symmetry.space_group_name_H-M   'P 1'
#
loop_
_entity.id
_entity.type
_entity.pdbx_description
1 polymer ?
#
loop_
_entity_poly.entity_id
_entity_poly.type
_entity_poly.pdbx_seq_one_letter_code
_entity_poly.pdbx_strand_id
1 'polypeptide(L)'
;ALGGCHRGAAVEGLCTTKQTYRDAATDYTTFHFNTTSRSEPTAPETDGAIARDLRYSDGGLIAPLAMLFSENRDSDLDTPIMQTSPYFYTLVRFDAAASLYRQEQGQKLKNWYVCDALYNSSYTTLEWKTWAGEEPQESLNCQKVEVVRVWV
;
A
#
# COMPACT_ATOMS: atom_id res chain seq x y z
N ALA A 1 -6.93 9.80 2.16
CA ALA A 1 -6.76 8.49 2.80
C ALA A 1 -6.65 7.44 1.71
N LEU A 2 -6.04 6.29 2.01
CA LEU A 2 -5.97 5.16 1.08
C LEU A 2 -7.12 4.20 1.38
N GLY A 3 -7.66 3.56 0.34
CA GLY A 3 -8.64 2.49 0.45
C GLY A 3 -8.41 1.45 -0.63
N GLY A 4 -8.90 0.23 -0.43
CA GLY A 4 -8.73 -0.84 -1.41
C GLY A 4 -9.65 -0.67 -2.61
N CYS A 5 -9.10 -0.58 -3.82
CA CYS A 5 -9.87 -0.49 -5.05
C CYS A 5 -9.77 -1.78 -5.86
N HIS A 6 -10.90 -2.30 -6.31
CA HIS A 6 -10.94 -3.59 -7.01
C HIS A 6 -10.14 -3.56 -8.33
N ARG A 7 -9.19 -4.50 -8.46
CA ARG A 7 -8.36 -4.70 -9.66
C ARG A 7 -8.72 -5.97 -10.44
N GLY A 8 -9.68 -6.76 -9.94
CA GLY A 8 -10.08 -8.07 -10.49
C GLY A 8 -9.69 -9.23 -9.57
N ALA A 9 -10.35 -10.39 -9.71
CA ALA A 9 -9.96 -11.66 -9.08
C ALA A 9 -9.56 -11.62 -7.58
N ALA A 10 -10.33 -10.91 -6.75
CA ALA A 10 -10.03 -10.71 -5.31
C ALA A 10 -8.66 -10.04 -5.04
N VAL A 11 -8.18 -9.27 -6.02
CA VAL A 11 -7.02 -8.39 -5.94
C VAL A 11 -7.53 -6.95 -5.84
N GLU A 12 -6.93 -6.18 -4.94
CA GLU A 12 -7.19 -4.76 -4.80
C GLU A 12 -5.90 -3.97 -4.92
N GLY A 13 -5.98 -2.78 -5.53
CA GLY A 13 -4.92 -1.79 -5.43
C GLY A 13 -5.15 -0.90 -4.21
N LEU A 14 -4.14 -0.13 -3.83
CA LEU A 14 -4.30 0.97 -2.88
C LEU A 14 -4.64 2.24 -3.64
N CYS A 15 -5.88 2.69 -3.58
CA CYS A 15 -6.32 3.91 -4.26
C CYS A 15 -6.52 5.06 -3.28
N THR A 16 -6.34 6.29 -3.74
CA THR A 16 -6.75 7.46 -2.97
C THR A 16 -8.27 7.54 -2.90
N THR A 17 -8.80 7.89 -1.73
CA THR A 17 -10.23 8.09 -1.50
C THR A 17 -10.54 9.58 -1.39
N LYS A 18 -11.84 9.92 -1.35
CA LYS A 18 -12.30 11.28 -1.02
C LYS A 18 -12.17 11.62 0.47
N GLN A 19 -11.84 10.64 1.32
CA GLN A 19 -11.62 10.86 2.74
C GLN A 19 -10.20 11.39 2.97
N THR A 20 -10.05 12.20 4.00
CA THR A 20 -8.80 12.71 4.53
C THR A 20 -8.39 11.92 5.76
N TYR A 21 -7.18 12.16 6.26
CA TYR A 21 -6.71 11.55 7.52
C TYR A 21 -7.45 12.06 8.77
N ARG A 22 -8.31 13.09 8.62
CA ARG A 22 -9.11 13.67 9.70
C ARG A 22 -10.52 13.09 9.77
N ASP A 23 -10.96 12.43 8.70
CA ASP A 23 -12.25 11.76 8.69
C ASP A 23 -12.17 10.48 9.53
N ALA A 24 -13.30 10.08 10.12
CA ALA A 24 -13.35 8.85 10.89
C ALA A 24 -12.95 7.65 10.02
N ALA A 25 -12.08 6.79 10.55
CA ALA A 25 -11.66 5.58 9.88
C ALA A 25 -12.88 4.67 9.64
N THR A 26 -12.87 4.02 8.47
CA THR A 26 -13.89 3.05 8.07
C THR A 26 -13.21 1.71 7.75
N ASP A 27 -13.97 0.62 7.71
CA ASP A 27 -13.44 -0.69 7.25
C ASP A 27 -12.74 -0.61 5.88
N TYR A 28 -13.16 0.33 5.03
CA TYR A 28 -12.58 0.55 3.70
C TYR A 28 -11.20 1.25 3.72
N THR A 29 -10.92 2.03 4.77
CA THR A 29 -9.68 2.81 4.92
C THR A 29 -8.78 2.33 6.05
N THR A 30 -9.18 1.23 6.71
CA THR A 30 -8.45 0.64 7.82
C THR A 30 -7.63 -0.55 7.31
N PHE A 31 -6.36 -0.57 7.69
CA PHE A 31 -5.42 -1.62 7.37
C PHE A 31 -4.74 -2.10 8.66
N HIS A 32 -4.40 -3.38 8.68
CA HIS A 32 -3.60 -3.99 9.74
C HIS A 32 -2.13 -3.91 9.38
N PHE A 33 -1.28 -3.62 10.36
CA PHE A 33 0.17 -3.74 10.24
C PHE A 33 0.62 -4.92 11.12
N ASN A 34 0.82 -6.07 10.48
CA ASN A 34 1.15 -7.32 11.17
C ASN A 34 2.67 -7.45 11.31
N THR A 35 3.18 -7.34 12.54
CA THR A 35 4.61 -7.46 12.85
C THR A 35 4.94 -8.86 13.37
N THR A 36 6.17 -9.32 13.13
CA THR A 36 6.66 -10.62 13.64
C THR A 36 7.29 -10.55 15.03
N SER A 37 7.51 -9.36 15.58
CA SER A 37 8.14 -9.16 16.89
C SER A 37 7.19 -9.44 18.06
N ARG A 38 7.69 -10.13 19.09
CA ARG A 38 7.04 -10.24 20.42
C ARG A 38 7.05 -8.93 21.22
N SER A 39 7.74 -7.90 20.73
CA SER A 39 7.89 -6.59 21.37
C SER A 39 7.11 -5.53 20.59
N GLU A 40 6.33 -4.74 21.33
CA GLU A 40 5.55 -3.53 20.97
C GLU A 40 5.14 -3.40 19.50
N PRO A 41 3.87 -3.68 19.13
CA PRO A 41 3.37 -3.53 17.75
C PRO A 41 3.41 -2.08 17.22
N THR A 42 3.71 -1.11 18.11
CA THR A 42 3.84 0.31 17.76
C THR A 42 5.29 0.74 17.53
N ALA A 43 6.27 -0.11 17.81
CA ALA A 43 7.68 0.23 17.70
C ALA A 43 8.04 0.70 16.28
N PRO A 44 8.73 1.84 16.14
CA PRO A 44 9.21 2.28 14.83
C PRO A 44 10.27 1.31 14.31
N GLU A 45 10.52 1.35 13.01
CA GLU A 45 11.56 0.59 12.31
C GLU A 45 11.39 -0.93 12.35
N THR A 46 10.20 -1.43 12.73
CA THR A 46 9.88 -2.86 12.79
C THR A 46 9.32 -3.35 11.46
N ASP A 47 9.81 -4.51 11.00
CA ASP A 47 9.28 -5.20 9.83
C ASP A 47 7.85 -5.68 10.06
N GLY A 48 6.96 -5.35 9.13
CA GLY A 48 5.61 -5.88 9.13
C GLY A 48 4.99 -5.92 7.74
N ALA A 49 3.91 -6.69 7.65
CA ALA A 49 3.09 -6.76 6.45
C ALA A 49 1.85 -5.86 6.62
N ILE A 50 1.53 -5.06 5.60
CA ILE A 50 0.23 -4.40 5.54
C ILE A 50 -0.79 -5.41 5.06
N ALA A 51 -1.89 -5.54 5.78
CA ALA A 51 -2.96 -6.48 5.49
C ALA A 51 -4.32 -5.80 5.67
N ARG A 52 -5.37 -6.39 5.10
CA ARG A 52 -6.75 -6.01 5.38
C ARG A 52 -7.69 -7.20 5.25
N ASP A 53 -8.79 -7.16 5.98
CA ASP A 53 -9.87 -8.11 5.82
C ASP A 53 -10.83 -7.62 4.73
N LEU A 54 -10.95 -8.39 3.65
CA LEU A 54 -11.96 -8.18 2.63
C LEU A 54 -13.24 -8.89 3.06
N ARG A 55 -14.24 -8.12 3.47
CA ARG A 55 -15.60 -8.61 3.76
C ARG A 55 -16.39 -8.72 2.46
N TYR A 56 -16.94 -9.89 2.18
CA TYR A 56 -17.81 -10.15 1.03
C TYR A 56 -19.03 -10.98 1.44
N SER A 57 -19.99 -11.17 0.53
CA SER A 57 -21.28 -11.82 0.84
C SER A 57 -22.01 -11.14 2.01
N ASP A 58 -22.26 -9.84 1.89
CA ASP A 58 -22.91 -8.98 2.91
C ASP A 58 -22.25 -9.03 4.30
N GLY A 59 -20.95 -9.33 4.34
CA GLY A 59 -20.15 -9.39 5.57
C GLY A 59 -20.14 -10.76 6.25
N GLY A 60 -20.82 -11.76 5.69
CA GLY A 60 -20.83 -13.12 6.22
C GLY A 60 -19.53 -13.90 5.99
N LEU A 61 -18.69 -13.46 5.04
CA LEU A 61 -17.41 -14.08 4.72
C LEU A 61 -16.27 -13.05 4.76
N ILE A 62 -15.10 -13.51 5.21
CA ILE A 62 -13.88 -12.70 5.33
C ILE A 62 -12.76 -13.40 4.55
N ALA A 63 -12.09 -12.65 3.68
CA ALA A 63 -10.86 -13.07 3.02
C ALA A 63 -9.71 -12.15 3.49
N PRO A 64 -8.69 -12.69 4.19
CA PRO A 64 -7.53 -11.90 4.59
C PRO A 64 -6.65 -11.63 3.36
N LEU A 65 -6.36 -10.36 3.12
CA LEU A 65 -5.47 -9.90 2.06
C LEU A 65 -4.18 -9.38 2.66
N ALA A 66 -3.06 -9.66 2.02
CA ALA A 66 -1.76 -9.10 2.35
C ALA A 66 -1.21 -8.30 1.16
N MET A 67 -0.48 -7.23 1.46
CA MET A 67 0.14 -6.39 0.46
C MET A 67 1.38 -7.08 -0.13
N LEU A 68 1.49 -7.06 -1.45
CA LEU A 68 2.72 -7.35 -2.18
C LEU A 68 2.87 -6.35 -3.33
N PHE A 69 4.06 -6.30 -3.93
CA PHE A 69 4.27 -5.57 -5.16
C PHE A 69 4.04 -6.47 -6.38
N SER A 70 3.22 -5.98 -7.29
CA SER A 70 3.11 -6.49 -8.65
C SER A 70 4.08 -5.70 -9.51
N GLU A 71 5.18 -6.33 -9.90
CA GLU A 71 6.17 -5.74 -10.79
C GLU A 71 5.56 -5.50 -12.17
N ASN A 72 5.76 -4.30 -12.71
CA ASN A 72 5.49 -4.02 -14.11
C ASN A 72 6.83 -3.99 -14.86
N ARG A 73 7.12 -5.05 -15.63
CA ARG A 73 8.41 -5.23 -16.30
C ARG A 73 8.73 -4.16 -17.35
N ASP A 74 7.70 -3.46 -17.82
CA ASP A 74 7.82 -2.41 -18.82
C ASP A 74 7.80 -1.00 -18.19
N SER A 75 7.97 -0.89 -16.85
CA SER A 75 7.94 0.37 -16.10
C SER A 75 8.96 0.37 -14.95
N ASP A 76 9.33 1.55 -14.47
CA ASP A 76 10.08 1.72 -13.21
C ASP A 76 9.16 1.81 -11.97
N LEU A 77 7.87 1.50 -12.16
CA LEU A 77 6.84 1.45 -11.12
C LEU A 77 6.41 0.02 -10.81
N ASP A 78 6.37 -0.28 -9.53
CA ASP A 78 5.68 -1.44 -8.98
C ASP A 78 4.36 -1.03 -8.34
N THR A 79 3.30 -1.79 -8.62
CA THR A 79 2.00 -1.55 -7.99
C THR A 79 1.88 -2.34 -6.68
N PRO A 80 1.69 -1.69 -5.52
CA PRO A 80 1.22 -2.37 -4.31
C PRO A 80 -0.21 -2.88 -4.53
N ILE A 81 -0.36 -4.20 -4.45
CA ILE A 81 -1.65 -4.89 -4.51
C ILE A 81 -1.89 -5.68 -3.23
N MET A 82 -3.15 -5.77 -2.83
CA MET A 82 -3.66 -6.62 -1.77
C MET A 82 -4.29 -7.86 -2.41
N GLN A 83 -3.83 -9.05 -2.05
CA GLN A 83 -4.47 -10.28 -2.50
C GLN A 83 -4.40 -11.37 -1.44
N THR A 84 -5.23 -12.41 -1.59
CA THR A 84 -5.12 -13.61 -0.77
C THR A 84 -3.86 -14.37 -1.15
N SER A 85 -2.88 -14.43 -0.25
CA SER A 85 -1.70 -15.27 -0.43
C SER A 85 -1.14 -15.71 0.91
N PRO A 86 -1.03 -17.02 1.18
CA PRO A 86 -0.41 -17.50 2.41
C PRO A 86 1.12 -17.47 2.36
N TYR A 87 1.73 -17.20 1.19
CA TYR A 87 3.18 -17.34 0.98
C TYR A 87 3.88 -16.06 0.53
N PHE A 88 3.14 -15.10 -0.02
CA PHE A 88 3.72 -13.93 -0.67
C PHE A 88 3.13 -12.66 -0.07
N TYR A 89 3.99 -11.87 0.56
CA TYR A 89 3.72 -10.52 1.03
C TYR A 89 5.03 -9.75 1.03
N THR A 90 4.93 -8.42 0.96
CA THR A 90 6.10 -7.55 1.06
C THR A 90 6.19 -6.98 2.47
N LEU A 91 7.36 -7.13 3.08
CA LEU A 91 7.69 -6.46 4.33
C LEU A 91 7.97 -4.97 4.08
N VAL A 92 7.36 -4.15 4.92
CA VAL A 92 7.53 -2.69 4.94
C VAL A 92 7.72 -2.24 6.38
N ARG A 93 8.17 -1.00 6.55
CA ARG A 93 8.46 -0.42 7.86
C ARG A 93 7.87 0.98 7.96
N PHE A 94 7.56 1.38 9.18
CA PHE A 94 7.25 2.76 9.51
C PHE A 94 8.40 3.36 10.30
N ASP A 95 8.77 4.59 9.97
CA ASP A 95 9.78 5.28 10.75
C ASP A 95 9.23 5.99 11.98
N ALA A 96 10.11 6.64 12.74
CA ALA A 96 9.73 7.41 13.92
C ALA A 96 8.70 8.53 13.63
N ALA A 97 8.62 9.02 12.39
CA ALA A 97 7.63 10.00 11.94
C ALA A 97 6.33 9.35 11.42
N ALA A 98 6.17 8.03 11.61
CA ALA A 98 5.04 7.23 11.13
C ALA A 98 4.96 7.14 9.60
N SER A 99 6.07 7.38 8.89
CA SER A 99 6.11 7.32 7.43
C SER A 99 6.52 5.95 6.93
N LEU A 100 5.76 5.43 5.97
CA LEU A 100 5.96 4.14 5.36
C LEU A 100 7.16 4.14 4.42
N TYR A 101 8.02 3.14 4.54
CA TYR A 101 9.23 3.01 3.72
C TYR A 101 9.56 1.53 3.47
N ARG A 102 10.44 1.28 2.48
CA ARG A 102 11.07 -0.03 2.24
C ARG A 102 12.58 0.07 2.40
N GLN A 103 13.17 -1.02 2.88
CA GLN A 103 14.62 -1.18 2.94
C GLN A 103 15.07 -1.85 1.63
N GLU A 104 15.75 -1.10 0.77
CA GLU A 104 16.26 -1.59 -0.50
C GLU A 104 17.78 -1.47 -0.53
N GLN A 105 18.49 -2.58 -0.69
CA GLN A 105 19.97 -2.60 -0.76
C GLN A 105 20.66 -1.83 0.38
N GLY A 106 20.12 -1.88 1.60
CA GLY A 106 20.66 -1.17 2.76
C GLY A 106 20.27 0.30 2.86
N GLN A 107 19.46 0.82 1.93
CA GLN A 107 18.93 2.19 1.95
C GLN A 107 17.45 2.23 2.35
N LYS A 108 17.09 3.26 3.09
CA LYS A 108 15.70 3.59 3.42
C LYS A 108 15.10 4.44 2.32
N LEU A 109 14.14 3.89 1.57
CA LEU A 109 13.49 4.58 0.46
C LEU A 109 12.04 4.93 0.79
N LYS A 110 11.60 6.13 0.42
CA LYS A 110 10.21 6.60 0.51
C LYS A 110 9.73 6.98 -0.90
N ASN A 111 9.74 5.99 -1.79
CA ASN A 111 9.53 6.19 -3.22
C ASN A 111 8.05 6.01 -3.61
N TRP A 112 7.15 6.61 -2.85
CA TRP A 112 5.72 6.51 -3.08
C TRP A 112 5.24 7.59 -4.05
N TYR A 113 4.40 7.18 -4.99
CA TYR A 113 3.75 8.06 -5.96
C TYR A 113 2.27 7.74 -6.01
N VAL A 114 1.45 8.76 -6.29
CA VAL A 114 0.06 8.58 -6.68
C VAL A 114 -0.01 8.86 -8.18
N CYS A 115 -0.40 7.86 -8.95
CA CYS A 115 -0.48 7.94 -10.40
C CYS A 115 -1.91 7.72 -10.87
N ASP A 116 -2.31 8.36 -11.97
CA ASP A 116 -3.52 7.97 -12.70
C ASP A 116 -3.44 6.49 -13.09
N ALA A 117 -4.55 5.76 -13.20
CA ALA A 117 -4.49 4.37 -13.67
C ALA A 117 -4.31 4.27 -15.19
N LEU A 118 -3.44 3.36 -15.65
CA LEU A 118 -3.08 3.15 -17.08
C LEU A 118 -4.25 2.86 -18.03
N TYR A 119 -5.40 2.43 -17.51
CA TYR A 119 -6.48 1.89 -18.35
C TYR A 119 -7.87 2.45 -18.05
N ASN A 120 -8.03 3.38 -17.10
CA ASN A 120 -9.29 4.12 -16.86
C ASN A 120 -9.03 5.34 -15.97
N SER A 121 -9.25 6.54 -16.49
CA SER A 121 -8.93 7.84 -15.89
C SER A 121 -9.77 8.27 -14.68
N SER A 122 -10.44 7.33 -13.99
CA SER A 122 -11.35 7.66 -12.89
C SER A 122 -10.78 7.36 -11.50
N TYR A 123 -9.65 6.67 -11.41
CA TYR A 123 -9.01 6.36 -10.14
C TYR A 123 -7.50 6.53 -10.22
N THR A 124 -6.94 7.03 -9.13
CA THR A 124 -5.52 7.20 -8.88
C THR A 124 -5.05 6.14 -7.89
N THR A 125 -3.97 5.45 -8.24
CA THR A 125 -3.38 4.35 -7.47
C THR A 125 -2.09 4.79 -6.83
N LEU A 126 -1.81 4.25 -5.65
CA LEU A 126 -0.50 4.30 -5.05
C LEU A 126 0.42 3.38 -5.85
N GLU A 127 1.59 3.88 -6.21
CA GLU A 127 2.64 3.18 -6.94
C GLU A 127 3.97 3.36 -6.21
N TRP A 128 4.90 2.43 -6.41
CA TRP A 128 6.24 2.47 -5.84
C TRP A 128 7.29 2.55 -6.94
N LYS A 129 8.17 3.55 -6.86
CA LYS A 129 9.29 3.66 -7.79
C LYS A 129 10.45 2.76 -7.34
N THR A 130 10.79 1.77 -8.17
CA THR A 130 11.75 0.70 -7.86
C THR A 130 13.18 1.19 -7.66
N TRP A 131 13.55 2.34 -8.23
CA TRP A 131 14.90 2.91 -8.12
C TRP A 131 14.90 4.35 -7.59
N ALA A 132 15.94 4.68 -6.81
CA ALA A 132 16.25 6.06 -6.45
C ALA A 132 16.70 6.84 -7.71
N GLY A 133 15.98 7.91 -8.09
CA GLY A 133 16.25 8.69 -9.30
C GLY A 133 15.14 9.69 -9.62
N GLU A 134 15.13 10.22 -10.86
CA GLU A 134 14.18 11.25 -11.39
C GLU A 134 12.69 10.84 -11.33
N GLU A 135 11.76 11.59 -11.93
CA GLU A 135 10.35 11.16 -11.99
C GLU A 135 10.17 9.87 -12.82
N PRO A 136 9.12 9.06 -12.58
CA PRO A 136 8.86 7.84 -13.35
C PRO A 136 8.83 8.11 -14.86
N GLN A 137 9.53 7.28 -15.63
CA GLN A 137 10.00 7.65 -16.97
C GLN A 137 8.93 7.57 -18.07
N GLU A 138 7.88 6.76 -17.89
CA GLU A 138 7.12 6.28 -19.05
C GLU A 138 5.59 6.35 -18.98
N SER A 139 4.93 6.64 -17.84
CA SER A 139 3.46 6.80 -17.89
C SER A 139 2.83 7.35 -16.62
N LEU A 140 1.81 8.20 -16.80
CA LEU A 140 0.82 8.70 -15.83
C LEU A 140 1.19 10.01 -15.12
N ASN A 141 0.19 10.85 -14.86
CA ASN A 141 0.33 12.00 -13.95
C ASN A 141 0.65 11.47 -12.55
N CYS A 142 1.92 11.24 -12.28
CA CYS A 142 2.40 10.75 -11.01
C CYS A 142 2.81 11.92 -10.13
N GLN A 143 2.30 11.94 -8.91
CA GLN A 143 2.70 12.91 -7.90
C GLN A 143 3.43 12.18 -6.78
N LYS A 144 4.62 12.66 -6.43
CA LYS A 144 5.35 12.13 -5.28
C LYS A 144 4.56 12.38 -4.00
N VAL A 145 4.40 11.36 -3.18
CA VAL A 145 3.65 11.45 -1.92
C VAL A 145 4.42 10.83 -0.77
N GLU A 146 3.97 11.15 0.45
CA GLU A 146 4.34 10.42 1.65
C GLU A 146 3.14 9.62 2.15
N VAL A 147 3.35 8.33 2.43
CA VAL A 147 2.34 7.49 3.05
C VAL A 147 2.63 7.43 4.54
N VAL A 148 1.66 7.87 5.34
CA VAL A 148 1.79 7.90 6.81
C VAL A 148 0.71 7.03 7.46
N ARG A 149 1.06 6.33 8.54
CA ARG A 149 0.04 5.65 9.37
C ARG A 149 -0.61 6.64 10.32
N VAL A 150 -1.93 6.50 10.49
CA VAL A 150 -2.72 7.21 11.49
C VAL A 150 -3.40 6.15 12.36
N TRP A 151 -3.21 6.26 13.67
CA TRP A 151 -3.78 5.31 14.61
C TRP A 151 -5.29 5.54 14.76
N VAL A 152 -6.03 4.44 14.81
CA VAL A 152 -7.47 4.37 15.04
C VAL A 152 -7.72 3.88 16.46
#